data_AF-A0A953PR98-F1
#
_entry.id   AF-A0A953PR98-F1
#
_cell.length_a   1.000
_cell.length_b   1.000
_cell.length_c   1.000
_cell.angle_alpha   90.00
_cell.angle_beta   90.00
_cell.angle_gamma   90.00
#
_symmetry.space_group_name_H-M   'P 1'
#
loop_
_entity.id
_entity.type
_entity.pdbx_description
1 polymer ?
#
loop_
_entity_poly.entity_id
_entity_poly.type
_entity_poly.pdbx_seq_one_letter_code
_entity_poly.pdbx_strand_id
1 'polypeptide(L)'
;MLPFALVAILLQSPASDARQVALSAIQIVTEVDAGKLKGDLVRLAWSPDGRQFYLQTIERDSHGNVKQARHYVVSTASRDVKSAEGEPDWASQYWTWKSAQASPAVATFKIDVSSRQETVRSTAAPTGGALAKGGAADPAAGSTLQDVASAADTAQVQNIYSLKVKNETIGEWINEPVLPGVNFAWAPAPISLLVFAKREGGPLTVLDPSGRKQELTGAKAALLPAWSNDGTKLAWLERKDRKKYDLKIAEISSR
;
A
#
# COMPACT_ATOMS: atom_id res chain seq x y z
N MET A 1 -35.81 -14.68 46.05
CA MET A 1 -34.35 -14.75 45.82
C MET A 1 -34.14 -15.08 44.35
N LEU A 2 -33.71 -14.13 43.52
CA LEU A 2 -33.32 -14.35 42.12
C LEU A 2 -31.79 -14.49 42.05
N PRO A 3 -31.23 -15.44 41.27
CA PRO A 3 -29.80 -15.47 41.02
C PRO A 3 -29.45 -14.51 39.88
N PHE A 4 -28.49 -13.63 40.13
CA PHE A 4 -27.80 -12.86 39.10
C PHE A 4 -26.89 -13.81 38.31
N ALA A 5 -27.15 -13.96 37.01
CA ALA A 5 -26.22 -14.61 36.09
C ALA A 5 -25.07 -13.63 35.78
N LEU A 6 -23.87 -13.96 36.24
CA LEU A 6 -22.64 -13.25 35.92
C LEU A 6 -22.24 -13.61 34.48
N VAL A 7 -22.42 -12.69 33.53
CA VAL A 7 -21.89 -12.83 32.17
C VAL A 7 -20.39 -12.53 32.23
N ALA A 8 -19.56 -13.57 32.10
CA ALA A 8 -18.12 -13.40 31.96
C ALA A 8 -17.80 -12.90 30.55
N ILE A 9 -17.33 -11.67 30.45
CA ILE A 9 -16.74 -11.13 29.21
C ILE A 9 -15.32 -11.72 29.12
N LEU A 10 -15.10 -12.67 28.20
CA LEU A 10 -13.77 -13.13 27.85
C LEU A 10 -13.04 -12.01 27.12
N LEU A 11 -12.09 -11.36 27.80
CA LEU A 11 -11.10 -10.50 27.17
C LEU A 11 -10.21 -11.38 26.29
N GLN A 12 -10.43 -11.35 24.97
CA GLN A 12 -9.48 -11.93 24.02
C GLN A 12 -8.16 -11.18 24.14
N SER A 13 -7.07 -11.90 24.38
CA SER A 13 -5.72 -11.34 24.37
C SER A 13 -5.47 -10.65 23.01
N PRO A 14 -4.85 -9.46 22.99
CA PRO A 14 -4.55 -8.78 21.73
C PRO A 14 -3.68 -9.69 20.85
N ALA A 15 -4.07 -9.84 19.58
CA ALA A 15 -3.36 -10.67 18.62
C ALA A 15 -1.89 -10.20 18.53
N SER A 16 -0.97 -11.02 19.03
CA SER A 16 0.45 -10.67 19.12
C SER A 16 1.34 -11.59 18.28
N ASP A 17 0.82 -12.77 17.89
CA ASP A 17 1.47 -13.69 16.95
C ASP A 17 0.77 -13.58 15.59
N ALA A 18 1.51 -13.11 14.58
CA ALA A 18 0.98 -12.92 13.23
C ALA A 18 0.39 -14.22 12.64
N ARG A 19 0.90 -15.40 13.02
CA ARG A 19 0.47 -16.69 12.46
C ARG A 19 -0.91 -17.13 12.92
N GLN A 20 -1.39 -16.55 14.02
CA GLN A 20 -2.72 -16.84 14.56
C GLN A 20 -3.77 -15.86 14.03
N VAL A 21 -3.36 -14.82 13.30
CA VAL A 21 -4.28 -13.81 12.81
C VAL A 21 -5.08 -14.33 11.63
N ALA A 22 -6.39 -14.10 11.65
CA ALA A 22 -7.25 -14.34 10.50
C ALA A 22 -8.29 -13.23 10.33
N LEU A 23 -8.74 -13.06 9.09
CA LEU A 23 -9.92 -12.26 8.78
C LEU A 23 -11.17 -13.11 8.96
N SER A 24 -12.21 -12.49 9.52
CA SER A 24 -13.56 -13.04 9.53
C SER A 24 -14.32 -12.67 8.24
N ALA A 25 -15.65 -12.74 8.26
CA ALA A 25 -16.49 -12.44 7.11
C ALA A 25 -16.19 -11.04 6.52
N ILE A 26 -15.61 -11.03 5.32
CA ILE A 26 -15.24 -9.82 4.59
C ILE A 26 -16.50 -9.12 4.06
N GLN A 27 -16.64 -7.84 4.37
CA GLN A 27 -17.76 -7.00 3.94
C GLN A 27 -17.26 -5.92 3.00
N ILE A 28 -18.00 -5.70 1.90
CA ILE A 28 -17.79 -4.53 1.03
C ILE A 28 -18.61 -3.37 1.61
N VAL A 29 -17.93 -2.29 1.97
CA VAL A 29 -18.56 -1.03 2.39
C VAL A 29 -19.11 -0.32 1.17
N THR A 30 -18.25 0.00 0.20
CA THR A 30 -18.66 0.70 -1.02
C THR A 30 -17.65 0.50 -2.16
N GLU A 31 -18.07 0.75 -3.40
CA GLU A 31 -17.16 0.84 -4.54
C GLU A 31 -16.63 2.29 -4.64
N VAL A 32 -15.31 2.42 -4.72
CA VAL A 32 -14.58 3.66 -4.92
C VAL A 32 -14.10 3.74 -6.36
N ASP A 33 -14.59 4.72 -7.10
CA ASP A 33 -14.19 5.01 -8.47
C ASP A 33 -13.21 6.20 -8.49
N ALA A 34 -11.92 5.91 -8.54
CA ALA A 34 -10.86 6.92 -8.61
C ALA A 34 -10.92 7.77 -9.90
N GLY A 35 -11.61 7.30 -10.94
CA GLY A 35 -11.90 8.10 -12.14
C GLY A 35 -12.87 9.24 -11.84
N LYS A 36 -13.87 8.99 -10.98
CA LYS A 36 -14.82 10.01 -10.51
C LYS A 36 -14.23 10.91 -9.43
N LEU A 37 -13.45 10.34 -8.52
CA LEU A 37 -12.78 11.10 -7.45
C LEU A 37 -11.59 11.92 -7.96
N LYS A 38 -10.99 11.53 -9.09
CA LYS A 38 -9.79 12.12 -9.71
C LYS A 38 -8.53 11.96 -8.85
N GLY A 39 -7.48 11.40 -9.45
CA GLY A 39 -6.18 11.18 -8.82
C GLY A 39 -6.00 9.79 -8.22
N ASP A 40 -4.82 9.55 -7.67
CA ASP A 40 -4.44 8.28 -7.06
C ASP A 40 -4.85 8.25 -5.59
N LEU A 41 -5.38 7.13 -5.13
CA LEU A 41 -5.75 6.92 -3.72
C LEU A 41 -4.47 6.81 -2.88
N VAL A 42 -4.33 7.65 -1.85
CA VAL A 42 -3.10 7.72 -1.04
C VAL A 42 -3.31 7.73 0.46
N ARG A 43 -4.53 7.97 0.95
CA ARG A 43 -4.84 7.84 2.38
C ARG A 43 -6.16 7.13 2.60
N LEU A 44 -6.17 6.28 3.61
CA LEU A 44 -7.35 5.66 4.21
C LEU A 44 -7.18 5.69 5.73
N ALA A 45 -8.14 6.28 6.43
CA ALA A 45 -8.14 6.40 7.89
C ALA A 45 -9.54 6.14 8.47
N TRP A 46 -9.59 5.55 9.65
CA TRP A 46 -10.84 5.36 10.40
C TRP A 46 -11.15 6.60 11.24
N SER A 47 -12.42 6.98 11.31
CA SER A 47 -12.88 7.90 12.36
C SER A 47 -12.74 7.26 13.74
N PRO A 48 -12.59 8.05 14.83
CA PRO A 48 -12.42 7.52 16.18
C PRO A 48 -13.55 6.58 16.63
N ASP A 49 -14.78 6.85 16.16
CA ASP A 49 -15.98 6.07 16.47
C ASP A 49 -16.21 4.87 15.51
N GLY A 50 -15.35 4.69 14.51
CA GLY A 50 -15.46 3.63 13.50
C GLY A 50 -16.64 3.78 12.54
N ARG A 51 -17.35 4.91 12.53
CA ARG A 51 -18.55 5.13 11.69
C ARG A 51 -18.23 5.70 10.31
N GLN A 52 -17.00 6.17 10.12
CA GLN A 52 -16.59 6.81 8.89
C GLN A 52 -15.16 6.41 8.51
N PHE A 53 -14.88 6.52 7.22
CA PHE A 53 -13.52 6.54 6.70
C PHE A 53 -13.20 7.90 6.10
N TYR A 54 -11.98 8.36 6.29
CA TYR A 54 -11.41 9.41 5.47
C TYR A 54 -10.64 8.77 4.32
N LEU A 55 -10.81 9.33 3.13
CA LEU A 55 -10.14 8.93 1.92
C LEU A 55 -9.54 10.16 1.24
N GLN A 56 -8.27 10.07 0.81
CA GLN A 56 -7.60 11.11 0.05
C GLN A 56 -7.17 10.61 -1.32
N THR A 57 -7.42 11.41 -2.35
CA THR A 57 -6.78 11.26 -3.66
C THR A 57 -5.78 12.39 -3.92
N ILE A 58 -4.75 12.11 -4.72
CA ILE A 58 -3.83 13.14 -5.22
C ILE A 58 -3.74 13.09 -6.73
N GLU A 59 -3.88 14.25 -7.35
CA GLU A 59 -3.58 14.47 -8.76
C GLU A 59 -2.14 14.93 -8.87
N ARG A 60 -1.38 14.34 -9.81
CA ARG A 60 -0.01 14.72 -10.12
C ARG A 60 0.09 15.37 -11.49
N ASP A 61 1.06 16.25 -11.64
CA ASP A 61 1.42 16.80 -12.96
C ASP A 61 2.27 15.79 -13.78
N SER A 62 2.67 16.18 -14.98
CA SER A 62 3.50 15.36 -15.87
C SER A 62 4.91 15.07 -15.32
N HIS A 63 5.36 15.82 -14.31
CA HIS A 63 6.64 15.63 -13.63
C HIS A 63 6.50 14.83 -12.33
N GLY A 64 5.29 14.37 -12.00
CA GLY A 64 5.00 13.60 -10.79
C GLY A 64 4.78 14.44 -9.53
N ASN A 65 4.80 15.78 -9.62
CA ASN A 65 4.54 16.65 -8.49
C ASN A 65 3.06 16.66 -8.13
N VAL A 66 2.73 16.76 -6.84
CA VAL A 66 1.35 16.87 -6.38
C VAL A 66 0.77 18.21 -6.83
N LYS A 67 -0.27 18.15 -7.67
CA LYS A 67 -1.02 19.31 -8.16
C LYS A 67 -2.19 19.65 -7.25
N GLN A 68 -2.94 18.64 -6.82
CA GLN A 68 -4.13 18.82 -5.99
C GLN A 68 -4.37 17.58 -5.12
N ALA A 69 -4.67 17.80 -3.84
CA ALA A 69 -5.26 16.79 -2.97
C ALA A 69 -6.78 16.97 -2.91
N ARG A 70 -7.52 15.87 -2.88
CA ARG A 70 -8.98 15.88 -2.69
C ARG A 70 -9.34 14.99 -1.50
N HIS A 71 -10.34 15.44 -0.76
CA HIS A 71 -10.69 14.89 0.53
C HIS A 71 -12.11 14.33 0.47
N TYR A 72 -12.30 13.13 1.02
CA TYR A 72 -13.57 12.45 1.03
C TYR A 72 -13.81 11.78 2.38
N VAL A 73 -15.09 11.65 2.72
CA VAL A 73 -15.58 10.86 3.85
C VAL A 73 -16.50 9.77 3.31
N VAL A 74 -16.30 8.54 3.78
CA VAL A 74 -17.15 7.39 3.48
C VAL A 74 -17.89 6.96 4.74
N SER A 75 -19.21 6.95 4.72
CA SER A 75 -20.01 6.44 5.85
C SER A 75 -20.04 4.92 5.85
N THR A 76 -19.83 4.28 7.00
CA THR A 76 -19.95 2.82 7.10
C THR A 76 -21.41 2.36 7.11
N ALA A 77 -22.33 3.21 7.58
CA ALA A 77 -23.76 2.91 7.67
C ALA A 77 -24.47 3.12 6.32
N SER A 78 -24.35 4.31 5.74
CA SER A 78 -25.01 4.68 4.48
C SER A 78 -24.20 4.33 3.23
N ARG A 79 -22.92 3.97 3.39
CA ARG A 79 -22.04 3.48 2.32
C ARG A 79 -21.79 4.47 1.18
N ASP A 80 -22.12 5.74 1.40
CA ASP A 80 -21.91 6.83 0.46
C ASP A 80 -20.52 7.47 0.64
N VAL A 81 -19.95 7.92 -0.48
CA VAL A 81 -18.72 8.70 -0.53
C VAL A 81 -19.11 10.17 -0.74
N LYS A 82 -18.71 11.04 0.18
CA LYS A 82 -18.95 12.49 0.12
C LYS A 82 -17.64 13.24 0.07
N SER A 83 -17.59 14.34 -0.69
CA SER A 83 -16.48 15.28 -0.62
C SER A 83 -16.42 15.93 0.75
N ALA A 84 -15.21 16.16 1.24
CA ALA A 84 -14.91 16.94 2.42
C ALA A 84 -14.15 18.21 2.02
N GLU A 85 -14.29 19.28 2.81
CA GLU A 85 -13.61 20.55 2.55
C GLU A 85 -12.08 20.46 2.75
N GLY A 86 -11.65 19.51 3.59
CA GLY A 86 -10.25 19.29 3.92
C GLY A 86 -10.04 17.96 4.64
N GLU A 87 -8.80 17.69 5.05
CA GLU A 87 -8.47 16.56 5.91
C GLU A 87 -8.99 16.82 7.34
N PRO A 88 -9.87 15.96 7.88
CA PRO A 88 -10.31 16.11 9.27
C PRO A 88 -9.16 15.90 10.26
N ASP A 89 -9.19 16.59 11.40
CA ASP A 89 -8.14 16.48 12.43
C ASP A 89 -7.91 15.04 12.89
N TRP A 90 -8.98 14.26 13.06
CA TRP A 90 -8.89 12.86 13.45
C TRP A 90 -8.20 11.99 12.40
N ALA A 91 -8.28 12.34 11.11
CA ALA A 91 -7.62 11.59 10.06
C ALA A 91 -6.10 11.83 10.10
N SER A 92 -5.69 13.07 10.39
CA SER A 92 -4.29 13.43 10.61
C SER A 92 -3.70 12.74 11.85
N GLN A 93 -4.45 12.74 12.96
CA GLN A 93 -4.06 12.01 14.19
C GLN A 93 -3.95 10.51 13.95
N TYR A 94 -4.93 9.92 13.25
CA TYR A 94 -4.90 8.52 12.84
C TYR A 94 -3.64 8.19 12.01
N TRP A 95 -3.34 9.04 11.02
CA TRP A 95 -2.21 8.82 10.12
C TRP A 95 -0.87 8.88 10.85
N THR A 96 -0.76 9.71 11.88
CA THR A 96 0.47 9.90 12.66
C THR A 96 1.00 8.60 13.23
N TRP A 97 0.15 7.77 13.84
CA TRP A 97 0.59 6.48 14.39
C TRP A 97 0.55 5.36 13.35
N LYS A 98 -0.43 5.36 12.44
CA LYS A 98 -0.61 4.31 11.43
C LYS A 98 0.58 4.21 10.47
N SER A 99 1.15 5.36 10.11
CA SER A 99 2.24 5.50 9.14
C SER A 99 3.60 5.81 9.78
N ALA A 100 3.68 5.81 11.11
CA ALA A 100 4.90 6.09 11.85
C ALA A 100 6.06 5.19 11.43
N GLN A 101 7.30 5.59 11.72
CA GLN A 101 8.44 4.71 11.49
C GLN A 101 8.46 3.49 12.42
N ALA A 102 7.95 3.61 13.63
CA ALA A 102 7.92 2.55 14.64
C ALA A 102 6.50 2.24 15.08
N SER A 103 6.28 1.00 15.53
CA SER A 103 5.02 0.57 16.12
C SER A 103 4.68 1.44 17.34
N PRO A 104 3.41 1.88 17.49
CA PRO A 104 2.97 2.60 18.68
C PRO A 104 2.97 1.73 19.94
N ALA A 105 3.01 0.39 19.81
CA ALA A 105 3.08 -0.54 20.93
C ALA A 105 4.52 -0.89 21.34
N VAL A 106 5.43 -0.98 20.37
CA VAL A 106 6.81 -1.46 20.60
C VAL A 106 7.79 -0.63 19.78
N ALA A 107 8.49 0.31 20.41
CA ALA A 107 9.41 1.24 19.73
C ALA A 107 10.57 0.56 18.98
N THR A 108 10.98 -0.65 19.38
CA THR A 108 12.02 -1.44 18.69
C THR A 108 11.51 -2.19 17.46
N PHE A 109 10.19 -2.28 17.28
CA PHE A 109 9.57 -2.82 16.07
C PHE A 109 9.34 -1.67 15.09
N LYS A 110 10.32 -1.45 14.21
CA LYS A 110 10.39 -0.29 13.33
C LYS A 110 10.69 -0.65 11.88
N ILE A 111 10.38 0.29 10.99
CA ILE A 111 10.72 0.27 9.58
C ILE A 111 12.11 0.88 9.39
N ASP A 112 12.98 0.09 8.79
CA ASP A 112 14.26 0.52 8.27
C ASP A 112 14.07 1.07 6.86
N VAL A 113 14.49 2.32 6.67
CA VAL A 113 14.44 3.04 5.39
C VAL A 113 15.84 3.04 4.81
N SER A 114 16.00 2.52 3.60
CA SER A 114 17.29 2.52 2.89
C SER A 114 17.14 3.08 1.48
N SER A 115 18.15 3.77 0.99
CA SER A 115 18.25 4.23 -0.41
C SER A 115 19.53 3.74 -1.05
N ARG A 116 19.47 3.33 -2.31
CA ARG A 116 20.64 2.95 -3.11
C ARG A 116 20.52 3.48 -4.53
N GLN A 117 21.64 3.70 -5.21
CA GLN A 117 21.68 4.01 -6.64
C GLN A 117 22.13 2.79 -7.43
N GLU A 118 21.49 2.55 -8.56
CA GLU A 118 21.81 1.45 -9.47
C GLU A 118 21.88 1.98 -10.91
N THR A 119 22.95 1.67 -11.64
CA THR A 119 23.07 1.99 -13.05
C THR A 119 22.54 0.83 -13.89
N VAL A 120 21.41 1.03 -14.54
CA VAL A 120 20.81 0.02 -15.43
C VAL A 120 21.17 0.35 -16.87
N ARG A 121 21.75 -0.62 -17.58
CA ARG A 121 22.08 -0.51 -19.00
C ARG A 121 21.04 -1.29 -19.81
N SER A 122 20.34 -0.63 -20.72
CA SER A 122 19.45 -1.30 -21.67
C SER A 122 20.29 -2.01 -22.72
N THR A 123 20.52 -3.31 -22.57
CA THR A 123 21.11 -4.12 -23.64
C THR A 123 20.04 -4.41 -24.69
N ALA A 124 19.71 -3.42 -25.51
CA ALA A 124 19.07 -3.69 -26.79
C ALA A 124 20.12 -4.35 -27.69
N ALA A 125 20.30 -5.67 -27.54
CA ALA A 125 21.00 -6.42 -28.58
C ALA A 125 20.17 -6.27 -29.86
N PRO A 126 20.73 -5.77 -30.97
CA PRO A 126 20.00 -5.70 -32.22
C PRO A 126 19.64 -7.13 -32.62
N THR A 127 18.37 -7.53 -32.44
CA THR A 127 17.88 -8.79 -33.00
C THR A 127 18.04 -8.70 -34.50
N GLY A 128 18.91 -9.55 -35.06
CA GLY A 128 19.39 -9.56 -36.45
C GLY A 128 18.34 -9.74 -37.55
N GLY A 129 17.06 -9.40 -37.31
CA GLY A 129 15.99 -9.40 -38.29
C GLY A 129 16.06 -8.26 -39.32
N ALA A 130 16.85 -7.21 -39.06
CA ALA A 130 17.08 -6.13 -40.03
C ALA A 130 18.12 -6.49 -41.12
N LEU A 131 18.89 -7.56 -40.93
CA LEU A 131 19.90 -8.03 -41.90
C LEU A 131 19.37 -9.06 -42.92
N ALA A 132 18.11 -9.51 -42.77
CA ALA A 132 17.56 -10.64 -43.54
C ALA A 132 16.68 -10.24 -44.73
N LYS A 133 16.61 -8.96 -45.12
CA LYS A 133 15.98 -8.55 -46.39
C LYS A 133 17.07 -8.13 -47.38
N GLY A 134 17.47 -9.08 -48.23
CA GLY A 134 18.48 -8.92 -49.28
C GLY A 134 18.08 -7.90 -50.36
N GLY A 135 18.22 -6.62 -50.05
CA GLY A 135 18.40 -5.55 -51.02
C GLY A 135 19.90 -5.29 -51.18
N ALA A 136 20.36 -5.14 -52.42
CA ALA A 136 21.76 -4.98 -52.80
C ALA A 136 22.53 -4.03 -51.84
N ALA A 137 23.62 -4.54 -51.26
CA ALA A 137 24.50 -3.76 -50.41
C ALA A 137 25.15 -2.66 -51.26
N ASP A 138 24.89 -1.41 -50.91
CA ASP A 138 25.75 -0.29 -51.30
C ASP A 138 27.04 -0.41 -50.47
N PRO A 139 28.21 -0.67 -51.09
CA PRO A 139 29.46 -0.84 -50.36
C PRO A 139 29.97 0.47 -49.73
N ALA A 140 29.31 1.62 -49.97
CA ALA A 140 29.59 2.89 -49.30
C ALA A 140 28.70 3.16 -48.08
N ALA A 141 27.65 2.37 -47.83
CA ALA A 141 26.77 2.52 -46.68
C ALA A 141 27.33 1.75 -45.48
N GLY A 142 28.47 2.21 -44.95
CA GLY A 142 28.93 1.77 -43.64
C GLY A 142 27.91 2.21 -42.57
N SER A 143 27.45 1.27 -41.75
CA SER A 143 26.85 1.61 -40.45
C SER A 143 27.81 2.55 -39.75
N THR A 144 27.43 3.80 -39.55
CA THR A 144 28.37 4.76 -38.99
C THR A 144 28.72 4.33 -37.57
N LEU A 145 29.95 4.57 -37.11
CA LEU A 145 30.29 4.41 -35.69
C LEU A 145 29.31 5.18 -34.78
N GLN A 146 28.63 6.18 -35.33
CA GLN A 146 27.55 6.94 -34.70
C GLN A 146 26.29 6.11 -34.42
N ASP A 147 25.91 5.18 -35.30
CA ASP A 147 24.73 4.32 -35.11
C ASP A 147 24.98 3.23 -34.05
N VAL A 148 26.22 2.73 -33.98
CA VAL A 148 26.66 1.79 -32.94
C VAL A 148 26.87 2.52 -31.60
N ALA A 149 27.34 3.77 -31.62
CA ALA A 149 27.45 4.62 -30.43
C ALA A 149 26.08 5.11 -29.90
N SER A 150 25.07 5.23 -30.76
CA SER A 150 23.71 5.61 -30.36
C SER A 150 22.91 4.42 -29.79
N ALA A 151 23.28 3.19 -30.17
CA ALA A 151 22.74 1.96 -29.60
C ALA A 151 23.47 1.51 -28.32
N ALA A 152 24.63 2.09 -28.02
CA ALA A 152 25.43 1.80 -26.83
C ALA A 152 25.14 2.80 -25.70
N ASP A 153 24.75 2.27 -24.54
CA ASP A 153 24.72 2.95 -23.24
C ASP A 153 23.76 4.15 -23.10
N THR A 154 22.44 3.90 -23.19
CA THR A 154 21.53 4.63 -22.29
C THR A 154 21.63 3.98 -20.90
N ALA A 155 22.73 4.23 -20.21
CA ALA A 155 22.90 3.87 -18.81
C ALA A 155 22.03 4.81 -17.96
N GLN A 156 20.92 4.31 -17.43
CA GLN A 156 20.03 5.07 -16.58
C GLN A 156 20.39 4.84 -15.11
N VAL A 157 20.69 5.91 -14.38
CA VAL A 157 20.81 5.84 -12.91
C VAL A 157 19.41 5.78 -12.30
N GLN A 158 19.18 4.76 -11.49
CA GLN A 158 17.95 4.54 -10.73
C GLN A 158 18.22 4.74 -9.24
N ASN A 159 17.49 5.65 -8.61
CA ASN A 159 17.45 5.77 -7.15
C ASN A 159 16.37 4.82 -6.62
N ILE A 160 16.77 3.85 -5.82
CA ILE A 160 15.90 2.82 -5.25
C ILE A 160 15.77 3.07 -3.76
N TYR A 161 14.56 3.38 -3.30
CA TYR A 161 14.22 3.42 -1.87
C TYR A 161 13.54 2.11 -1.49
N SER A 162 13.93 1.51 -0.37
CA SER A 162 13.31 0.29 0.17
C SER A 162 12.86 0.53 1.61
N LEU A 163 11.65 0.06 1.92
CA LEU A 163 11.17 -0.07 3.29
C LEU A 163 11.28 -1.53 3.72
N LYS A 164 12.00 -1.76 4.81
CA LYS A 164 12.19 -3.10 5.37
C LYS A 164 11.78 -3.12 6.84
N VAL A 165 11.22 -4.24 7.27
CA VAL A 165 10.94 -4.49 8.69
C VAL A 165 11.51 -5.85 9.00
N LYS A 166 12.49 -5.89 9.91
CA LYS A 166 13.33 -7.09 10.12
C LYS A 166 13.95 -7.51 8.77
N ASN A 167 13.65 -8.71 8.30
CA ASN A 167 14.16 -9.23 7.03
C ASN A 167 13.11 -9.17 5.89
N GLU A 168 11.96 -8.54 6.13
CA GLU A 168 10.89 -8.43 5.13
C GLU A 168 10.95 -7.08 4.42
N THR A 169 11.06 -7.10 3.09
CA THR A 169 10.85 -5.90 2.27
C THR A 169 9.35 -5.66 2.08
N ILE A 170 8.83 -4.58 2.66
CA ILE A 170 7.41 -4.22 2.58
C ILE A 170 7.10 -3.25 1.43
N GLY A 171 8.13 -2.71 0.76
CA GLY A 171 7.97 -1.91 -0.45
C GLY A 171 9.30 -1.42 -1.03
N GLU A 172 9.32 -1.17 -2.34
CA GLU A 172 10.42 -0.53 -3.06
C GLU A 172 9.90 0.51 -4.06
N TRP A 173 10.65 1.61 -4.21
CA TRP A 173 10.32 2.78 -5.02
C TRP A 173 11.52 3.13 -5.88
N ILE A 174 11.30 3.24 -7.19
CA ILE A 174 12.35 3.55 -8.16
C ILE A 174 12.09 4.95 -8.70
N ASN A 175 13.04 5.85 -8.47
CA ASN A 175 13.00 7.25 -8.91
C ASN A 175 11.73 8.00 -8.48
N GLU A 176 11.13 7.59 -7.36
CA GLU A 176 9.90 8.19 -6.85
C GLU A 176 9.91 8.23 -5.32
N PRO A 177 9.14 9.14 -4.70
CA PRO A 177 9.11 9.29 -3.26
C PRO A 177 8.36 8.13 -2.58
N VAL A 178 8.86 7.72 -1.42
CA VAL A 178 8.15 6.82 -0.52
C VAL A 178 6.98 7.56 0.11
N LEU A 179 5.79 6.98 0.07
CA LEU A 179 4.60 7.47 0.78
C LEU A 179 4.25 6.52 1.93
N PRO A 180 4.69 6.82 3.18
CA PRO A 180 4.37 6.01 4.34
C PRO A 180 2.85 5.86 4.54
N GLY A 181 2.40 4.68 4.96
CA GLY A 181 0.98 4.40 5.21
C GLY A 181 0.14 4.00 3.99
N VAL A 182 0.73 4.01 2.78
CA VAL A 182 0.06 3.56 1.54
C VAL A 182 0.03 2.04 1.42
N ASN A 183 1.17 1.41 1.68
CA ASN A 183 1.39 -0.02 1.53
C ASN A 183 1.42 -0.77 2.87
N PHE A 184 1.40 -0.05 4.00
CA PHE A 184 1.41 -0.66 5.33
C PHE A 184 0.57 0.13 6.33
N ALA A 185 0.27 -0.50 7.47
CA ALA A 185 -0.33 0.13 8.63
C ALA A 185 0.13 -0.57 9.91
N TRP A 186 0.59 0.20 10.89
CA TRP A 186 0.71 -0.31 12.26
C TRP A 186 -0.67 -0.58 12.85
N ALA A 187 -0.77 -1.60 13.70
CA ALA A 187 -1.91 -1.75 14.60
C ALA A 187 -1.84 -0.70 15.72
N PRO A 188 -2.99 -0.28 16.29
CA PRO A 188 -2.99 0.62 17.43
C PRO A 188 -2.42 -0.07 18.68
N ALA A 189 -1.83 0.71 19.60
CA ALA A 189 -1.39 0.17 20.87
C ALA A 189 -2.58 -0.39 21.68
N PRO A 190 -2.42 -1.52 22.40
CA PRO A 190 -1.17 -2.24 22.67
C PRO A 190 -0.81 -3.34 21.64
N ILE A 191 -1.49 -3.43 20.50
CA ILE A 191 -1.24 -4.46 19.50
C ILE A 191 0.06 -4.17 18.75
N SER A 192 0.99 -5.12 18.77
CA SER A 192 2.30 -4.98 18.14
C SER A 192 2.36 -5.67 16.77
N LEU A 193 1.39 -5.41 15.91
CA LEU A 193 1.34 -5.97 14.56
C LEU A 193 1.53 -4.89 13.50
N LEU A 194 2.09 -5.31 12.36
CA LEU A 194 2.09 -4.54 11.13
C LEU A 194 1.27 -5.31 10.09
N VAL A 195 0.39 -4.62 9.37
CA VAL A 195 -0.20 -5.17 8.14
C VAL A 195 0.39 -4.45 6.94
N PHE A 196 0.63 -5.16 5.85
CA PHE A 196 1.12 -4.58 4.61
C PHE A 196 0.63 -5.31 3.38
N ALA A 197 0.72 -4.65 2.23
CA ALA A 197 0.46 -5.20 0.90
C ALA A 197 1.62 -4.84 -0.03
N LYS A 198 1.84 -5.66 -1.05
CA LYS A 198 2.74 -5.30 -2.15
C LYS A 198 2.17 -4.12 -2.93
N ARG A 199 3.04 -3.22 -3.38
CA ARG A 199 2.68 -1.95 -4.05
C ARG A 199 1.74 -2.13 -5.25
N GLU A 200 1.99 -3.12 -6.10
CA GLU A 200 1.18 -3.37 -7.30
C GLU A 200 -0.12 -4.13 -7.02
N GLY A 201 -0.50 -4.27 -5.76
CA GLY A 201 -1.59 -5.11 -5.31
C GLY A 201 -1.09 -6.53 -5.05
N GLY A 202 -1.24 -6.97 -3.81
CA GLY A 202 -0.92 -8.33 -3.37
C GLY A 202 -1.89 -8.78 -2.27
N PRO A 203 -1.65 -9.96 -1.67
CA PRO A 203 -2.36 -10.33 -0.45
C PRO A 203 -2.01 -9.35 0.68
N LEU A 204 -2.97 -9.08 1.57
CA LEU A 204 -2.61 -8.50 2.86
C LEU A 204 -1.79 -9.50 3.66
N THR A 205 -0.68 -9.05 4.22
CA THR A 205 0.19 -9.86 5.07
C THR A 205 0.32 -9.16 6.41
N VAL A 206 0.24 -9.92 7.50
CA VAL A 206 0.57 -9.44 8.85
C VAL A 206 1.96 -9.89 9.26
N LEU A 207 2.66 -9.05 10.02
CA LEU A 207 4.00 -9.26 10.53
C LEU A 207 4.03 -8.88 12.01
N ASP A 208 4.69 -9.71 12.83
CA ASP A 208 4.88 -9.45 14.25
C ASP A 208 6.32 -9.02 14.59
N PRO A 209 6.62 -8.61 15.85
CA PRO A 209 7.92 -8.09 16.23
C PRO A 209 9.04 -9.15 16.19
N SER A 210 8.69 -10.44 16.16
CA SER A 210 9.62 -11.56 16.02
C SER A 210 9.92 -11.90 14.56
N GLY A 211 9.29 -11.22 13.61
CA GLY A 211 9.48 -11.43 12.18
C GLY A 211 8.62 -12.55 11.59
N ARG A 212 7.68 -13.11 12.37
CA ARG A 212 6.74 -14.12 11.86
C ARG A 212 5.66 -13.41 11.06
N LYS A 213 5.25 -14.02 9.95
CA LYS A 213 4.27 -13.44 9.03
C LYS A 213 3.20 -14.43 8.59
N GLN A 214 2.05 -13.89 8.19
CA GLN A 214 0.91 -14.65 7.70
C GLN A 214 0.17 -13.85 6.63
N GLU A 215 -0.11 -14.48 5.50
CA GLU A 215 -1.02 -13.92 4.51
C GLU A 215 -2.47 -14.06 4.99
N LEU A 216 -3.23 -12.98 4.89
CA LEU A 216 -4.63 -12.92 5.30
C LEU A 216 -5.52 -13.40 4.15
N THR A 217 -6.00 -14.63 4.26
CA THR A 217 -6.88 -15.26 3.25
C THR A 217 -8.08 -14.37 2.91
N GLY A 218 -8.32 -14.16 1.62
CA GLY A 218 -9.47 -13.41 1.10
C GLY A 218 -9.21 -11.92 0.83
N ALA A 219 -8.12 -11.34 1.33
CA ALA A 219 -7.73 -9.97 1.02
C ALA A 219 -6.63 -9.97 -0.05
N LYS A 220 -7.03 -9.84 -1.32
CA LYS A 220 -6.15 -9.89 -2.50
C LYS A 220 -6.12 -8.54 -3.22
N ALA A 221 -5.12 -8.29 -4.05
CA ALA A 221 -4.96 -7.02 -4.78
C ALA A 221 -5.19 -5.79 -3.87
N ALA A 222 -4.74 -5.90 -2.62
CA ALA A 222 -5.06 -4.98 -1.55
C ALA A 222 -4.12 -3.78 -1.57
N LEU A 223 -4.66 -2.63 -1.18
CA LEU A 223 -4.01 -1.34 -1.08
C LEU A 223 -4.53 -0.60 0.16
N LEU A 224 -3.73 0.31 0.70
CA LEU A 224 -4.12 1.20 1.80
C LEU A 224 -4.76 0.45 2.97
N PRO A 225 -4.10 -0.58 3.54
CA PRO A 225 -4.65 -1.25 4.71
C PRO A 225 -4.80 -0.26 5.88
N ALA A 226 -5.79 -0.44 6.75
CA ALA A 226 -6.08 0.46 7.86
C ALA A 226 -6.75 -0.28 9.02
N TRP A 227 -6.10 -0.30 10.19
CA TRP A 227 -6.67 -0.84 11.42
C TRP A 227 -7.73 0.08 12.00
N SER A 228 -8.83 -0.46 12.52
CA SER A 228 -9.71 0.33 13.38
C SER A 228 -8.96 0.79 14.63
N ASN A 229 -9.42 1.88 15.26
CA ASN A 229 -8.75 2.47 16.44
C ASN A 229 -8.71 1.52 17.65
N ASP A 230 -9.67 0.59 17.74
CA ASP A 230 -9.74 -0.46 18.76
C ASP A 230 -8.96 -1.73 18.39
N GLY A 231 -8.40 -1.79 17.18
CA GLY A 231 -7.63 -2.93 16.68
C GLY A 231 -8.44 -4.19 16.36
N THR A 232 -9.77 -4.12 16.37
CA THR A 232 -10.66 -5.28 16.13
C THR A 232 -10.99 -5.50 14.66
N LYS A 233 -10.72 -4.53 13.78
CA LYS A 233 -11.03 -4.60 12.36
C LYS A 233 -9.86 -4.15 11.50
N LEU A 234 -9.84 -4.67 10.28
CA LEU A 234 -9.04 -4.17 9.18
C LEU A 234 -9.95 -3.66 8.07
N ALA A 235 -9.58 -2.51 7.51
CA ALA A 235 -10.10 -1.99 6.25
C ALA A 235 -8.99 -1.99 5.19
N TRP A 236 -9.37 -2.13 3.92
CA TRP A 236 -8.46 -1.97 2.80
C TRP A 236 -9.24 -1.66 1.53
N LEU A 237 -8.54 -1.12 0.53
CA LEU A 237 -9.05 -1.00 -0.83
C LEU A 237 -8.59 -2.21 -1.63
N GLU A 238 -9.52 -2.95 -2.22
CA GLU A 238 -9.22 -4.08 -3.11
C GLU A 238 -9.45 -3.65 -4.56
N ARG A 239 -8.39 -3.71 -5.38
CA ARG A 239 -8.46 -3.30 -6.79
C ARG A 239 -9.29 -4.31 -7.60
N LYS A 240 -10.34 -3.81 -8.27
CA LYS A 240 -11.16 -4.58 -9.22
C LYS A 240 -10.72 -4.37 -10.66
N ASP A 241 -10.37 -3.12 -10.98
CA ASP A 241 -9.92 -2.67 -12.28
C ASP A 241 -9.00 -1.45 -12.09
N ARG A 242 -8.43 -0.88 -13.16
CA ARG A 242 -7.46 0.22 -13.14
C ARG A 242 -7.86 1.40 -12.25
N LYS A 243 -9.15 1.75 -12.18
CA LYS A 243 -9.64 2.90 -11.41
C LYS A 243 -10.74 2.55 -10.39
N LYS A 244 -11.08 1.27 -10.24
CA LYS A 244 -12.20 0.84 -9.38
C LYS A 244 -11.71 -0.07 -8.27
N TYR A 245 -12.16 0.24 -7.05
CA TYR A 245 -11.74 -0.43 -5.84
C TYR A 245 -12.97 -0.75 -4.98
N ASP A 246 -13.02 -1.91 -4.36
CA ASP A 246 -13.96 -2.12 -3.25
C ASP A 246 -13.27 -1.68 -1.96
N LEU A 247 -13.87 -0.75 -1.21
CA LEU A 247 -13.50 -0.51 0.18
C LEU A 247 -14.10 -1.64 1.01
N LYS A 248 -13.24 -2.47 1.59
CA LYS A 248 -13.62 -3.65 2.35
C LYS A 248 -13.26 -3.50 3.82
N ILE A 249 -14.03 -4.18 4.68
CA ILE A 249 -13.76 -4.34 6.11
C ILE A 249 -13.90 -5.80 6.53
N ALA A 250 -13.15 -6.22 7.54
CA ALA A 250 -13.32 -7.51 8.20
C ALA A 250 -12.88 -7.42 9.66
N GLU A 251 -13.50 -8.22 10.54
CA GLU A 251 -12.94 -8.41 11.88
C GLU A 251 -11.62 -9.15 11.76
N ILE A 252 -10.72 -8.84 12.69
CA ILE A 252 -9.49 -9.56 12.89
C ILE A 252 -9.54 -10.32 14.20
N SER A 253 -9.26 -11.62 14.14
CA SER A 253 -9.22 -12.47 15.32
C SER A 253 -7.91 -13.22 15.41
N SER A 254 -7.49 -13.51 16.65
CA SER A 254 -6.49 -14.53 16.92
C SER A 254 -7.18 -15.89 16.97
N ARG A 255 -6.68 -16.83 16.20
CA ARG A 255 -7.07 -18.25 16.21
C ARG A 255 -6.28 -19.03 17.23
#